data_AF-A0A0Q8ER00-F1
#
_entry.id   AF-A0A0Q8ER00-F1
#
_cell.length_a   1.000
_cell.length_b   1.000
_cell.length_c   1.000
_cell.angle_alpha   90.00
_cell.angle_beta   90.00
_cell.angle_gamma   90.00
#
_symmetry.space_group_name_H-M   'P 1'
#
loop_
_entity.id
_entity.type
_entity.pdbx_description
1 polymer ?
#
loop_
_entity_poly.entity_id
_entity_poly.type
_entity_poly.pdbx_seq_one_letter_code
_entity_poly.pdbx_strand_id
1 'polypeptide(L)'
;MAALSDPATLRTRLLDFSSQTLQLEATVAAQQLKVEAQSEAEGLRTDRRKGSRNNIVEWSPRPRAAWDAALAHRRGVIARRGQPEQLRPENRFVFLSEDGEPLTKDGLDSAWQRPILKAIEAGVITEEQRFSLHDLKREGVTDTKGTKRDKQDAAGLTEPMMNVYDLSVPLVKPADAT
;
A
#
# COMPACT_ATOMS: atom_id res chain seq x y z
N MET A 1 -18.26 -27.27 -8.56
CA MET A 1 -17.51 -26.20 -9.25
C MET A 1 -18.46 -25.07 -9.65
N ALA A 2 -18.97 -24.31 -8.68
CA ALA A 2 -19.82 -23.15 -8.95
C ALA A 2 -19.61 -22.12 -7.83
N ALA A 3 -19.10 -20.92 -8.18
CA ALA A 3 -19.32 -19.63 -7.51
C ALA A 3 -18.26 -18.59 -7.96
N LEU A 4 -18.34 -18.11 -9.21
CA LEU A 4 -17.62 -16.91 -9.68
C LEU A 4 -18.51 -15.95 -10.49
N SER A 5 -19.85 -16.11 -10.46
CA SER A 5 -20.74 -15.45 -11.44
C SER A 5 -21.57 -14.28 -10.91
N ASP A 6 -21.35 -13.80 -9.69
CA ASP A 6 -22.10 -12.64 -9.18
C ASP A 6 -21.26 -11.34 -9.24
N PRO A 7 -21.63 -10.38 -10.10
CA PRO A 7 -21.00 -9.06 -10.20
C PRO A 7 -21.06 -8.25 -8.89
N ALA A 8 -22.08 -8.44 -8.06
CA ALA A 8 -22.16 -7.78 -6.76
C ALA A 8 -21.15 -8.37 -5.77
N THR A 9 -20.98 -9.70 -5.77
CA THR A 9 -19.91 -10.38 -5.04
C THR A 9 -18.52 -9.99 -5.54
N LEU A 10 -18.33 -9.81 -6.86
CA LEU A 10 -17.07 -9.32 -7.42
C LEU A 10 -16.82 -7.87 -7.04
N ARG A 11 -17.83 -6.98 -7.08
CA ARG A 11 -17.75 -5.58 -6.66
C ARG A 11 -17.47 -5.46 -5.16
N THR A 12 -18.14 -6.23 -4.32
CA THR A 12 -17.89 -6.26 -2.87
C THR A 12 -16.54 -6.89 -2.57
N ARG A 13 -16.08 -7.92 -3.30
CA ARG A 13 -14.72 -8.46 -3.15
C ARG A 13 -13.63 -7.56 -3.72
N LEU A 14 -13.92 -6.79 -4.77
CA LEU A 14 -13.01 -5.78 -5.30
C LEU A 14 -12.98 -4.56 -4.41
N LEU A 15 -14.08 -4.18 -3.78
CA LEU A 15 -14.18 -3.12 -2.77
C LEU A 15 -13.67 -3.59 -1.41
N ASP A 16 -13.71 -4.87 -1.05
CA ASP A 16 -13.06 -5.46 0.12
C ASP A 16 -11.58 -5.68 -0.13
N PHE A 17 -11.17 -6.09 -1.34
CA PHE A 17 -9.76 -6.15 -1.74
C PHE A 17 -9.21 -4.73 -1.84
N SER A 18 -9.87 -3.83 -2.54
CA SER A 18 -9.61 -2.38 -2.54
C SER A 18 -9.63 -1.84 -1.11
N SER A 19 -10.61 -2.14 -0.26
CA SER A 19 -10.68 -1.59 1.11
C SER A 19 -9.78 -2.31 2.13
N GLN A 20 -9.24 -3.48 1.83
CA GLN A 20 -8.22 -4.15 2.65
C GLN A 20 -6.80 -3.84 2.16
N THR A 21 -6.65 -3.37 0.92
CA THR A 21 -5.36 -2.97 0.33
C THR A 21 -5.14 -1.44 0.44
N LEU A 22 -6.18 -0.61 0.21
CA LEU A 22 -6.12 0.87 0.06
C LEU A 22 -5.73 1.72 1.28
N GLN A 23 -5.37 1.16 2.43
CA GLN A 23 -4.69 1.94 3.48
C GLN A 23 -3.57 1.15 4.18
N LEU A 24 -2.80 0.42 3.37
CA LEU A 24 -1.34 0.48 3.44
C LEU A 24 -0.78 1.47 2.38
N GLU A 25 -1.65 2.12 1.61
CA GLU A 25 -1.38 2.26 0.17
C GLU A 25 -0.62 3.48 -0.32
N ALA A 26 -0.29 4.46 0.52
CA ALA A 26 0.60 5.55 0.10
C ALA A 26 2.02 5.47 0.66
N THR A 27 2.19 4.89 1.85
CA THR A 27 3.48 4.89 2.54
C THR A 27 4.25 3.57 2.34
N VAL A 28 3.58 2.48 1.94
CA VAL A 28 4.18 1.12 1.93
C VAL A 28 4.47 0.53 0.54
N ALA A 29 3.72 0.91 -0.50
CA ALA A 29 4.06 0.49 -1.87
C ALA A 29 5.32 1.25 -2.36
N ALA A 30 6.46 0.66 -2.72
CA ALA A 30 6.68 -0.68 -3.22
C ALA A 30 8.12 -1.19 -2.99
N GLN A 31 8.88 -0.67 -2.00
CA GLN A 31 10.30 -1.05 -1.87
C GLN A 31 10.87 -1.13 -0.45
N GLN A 32 10.13 -0.74 0.59
CA GLN A 32 10.73 -0.45 1.90
C GLN A 32 10.27 -1.37 3.04
N LEU A 33 8.99 -1.79 3.08
CA LEU A 33 8.55 -2.83 4.00
C LEU A 33 8.70 -4.20 3.35
N LYS A 34 9.52 -5.04 3.97
CA LYS A 34 9.88 -6.35 3.46
C LYS A 34 9.80 -7.41 4.53
N VAL A 35 10.17 -7.08 5.77
CA VAL A 35 10.42 -8.08 6.81
C VAL A 35 9.62 -7.81 8.07
N GLU A 36 9.33 -8.87 8.83
CA GLU A 36 8.53 -8.77 10.05
C GLU A 36 9.14 -7.85 11.11
N ALA A 37 10.47 -7.75 11.17
CA ALA A 37 11.17 -6.87 12.12
C ALA A 37 10.78 -5.38 12.00
N GLN A 38 10.12 -4.98 10.92
CA GLN A 38 9.64 -3.62 10.70
C GLN A 38 8.30 -3.33 11.39
N SER A 39 7.67 -4.34 12.01
CA SER A 39 6.52 -4.16 12.90
C SER A 39 7.00 -3.79 14.29
N GLU A 40 6.83 -2.53 14.66
CA GLU A 40 7.07 -2.02 16.02
C GLU A 40 5.75 -1.89 16.79
N ALA A 41 5.83 -1.63 18.10
CA ALA A 41 4.64 -1.52 18.96
C ALA A 41 3.74 -0.36 18.54
N GLU A 42 4.33 0.76 18.13
CA GLU A 42 3.63 2.00 17.76
C GLU A 42 3.19 2.00 16.29
N GLY A 43 3.87 1.26 15.42
CA GLY A 43 3.57 1.28 13.99
C GLY A 43 4.53 0.47 13.13
N LEU A 44 4.48 0.74 11.82
CA LEU A 44 5.35 0.15 10.81
C LEU A 44 6.53 1.05 10.51
N ARG A 45 7.74 0.57 10.80
CA ARG A 45 8.98 1.29 10.49
C ARG A 45 9.37 1.14 9.03
N THR A 46 9.49 2.25 8.32
CA THR A 46 10.05 2.26 6.97
C THR A 46 11.53 2.66 7.01
N ASP A 47 12.39 1.77 6.49
CA ASP A 47 13.83 2.02 6.38
C ASP A 47 14.19 2.36 4.93
N ARG A 48 14.89 3.48 4.70
CA ARG A 48 15.22 3.97 3.34
C ARG A 48 16.72 3.99 3.03
N ARG A 49 17.05 3.82 1.73
CA ARG A 49 18.41 3.94 1.17
C ARG A 49 18.66 5.13 0.21
N LYS A 50 17.65 5.94 -0.18
CA LYS A 50 17.85 7.11 -1.07
C LYS A 50 16.82 8.23 -0.90
N GLY A 51 17.25 9.37 -0.35
CA GLY A 51 16.61 10.68 -0.50
C GLY A 51 15.33 10.94 0.31
N SER A 52 15.15 10.30 1.47
CA SER A 52 14.02 10.57 2.38
C SER A 52 14.30 9.98 3.77
N ARG A 53 13.60 10.49 4.79
CA ARG A 53 13.84 10.13 6.20
C ARG A 53 13.11 8.83 6.54
N ASN A 54 13.66 8.06 7.48
CA ASN A 54 12.93 6.96 8.10
C ASN A 54 11.72 7.51 8.85
N ASN A 55 10.61 6.79 8.82
CA ASN A 55 9.42 7.13 9.60
C ASN A 55 8.77 5.87 10.17
N ILE A 56 7.91 6.07 11.16
CA ILE A 56 7.00 5.05 11.66
C ILE A 56 5.60 5.47 11.24
N VAL A 57 4.92 4.58 10.53
CA VAL A 57 3.49 4.73 10.20
C VAL A 57 2.71 4.14 11.35
N GLU A 58 2.09 4.99 12.15
CA GLU A 58 1.32 4.56 13.31
C GLU A 58 0.24 3.52 12.97
N TRP A 59 0.01 2.60 13.90
CA TRP A 59 -1.08 1.66 13.76
C TRP A 59 -2.42 2.37 13.80
N SER A 60 -3.23 2.12 12.78
CA SER A 60 -4.69 2.29 12.85
C SER A 60 -5.36 0.96 12.49
N PRO A 61 -6.69 0.80 12.73
CA PRO A 61 -7.35 -0.48 12.52
C PRO A 61 -7.14 -1.07 11.13
N ARG A 62 -7.04 -0.21 10.11
CA ARG A 62 -6.90 -0.67 8.72
C ARG A 62 -5.49 -1.12 8.33
N PRO A 63 -4.40 -0.34 8.51
CA PRO A 63 -3.03 -0.82 8.35
C PRO A 63 -2.74 -2.09 9.16
N ARG A 64 -3.30 -2.19 10.38
CA ARG A 64 -3.18 -3.40 11.21
C ARG A 64 -3.83 -4.61 10.54
N ALA A 65 -5.09 -4.48 10.11
CA ALA A 65 -5.79 -5.55 9.42
C ALA A 65 -5.07 -5.98 8.13
N ALA A 66 -4.55 -5.03 7.37
CA ALA A 66 -3.82 -5.31 6.13
C ALA A 66 -2.48 -6.04 6.40
N TRP A 67 -1.76 -5.65 7.46
CA TRP A 67 -0.57 -6.37 7.93
C TRP A 67 -0.89 -7.81 8.36
N ASP A 68 -1.95 -8.00 9.13
CA ASP A 68 -2.39 -9.32 9.58
C ASP A 68 -2.80 -10.23 8.41
N ALA A 69 -3.48 -9.65 7.40
CA ALA A 69 -3.82 -10.37 6.18
C ALA A 69 -2.57 -10.80 5.40
N ALA A 70 -1.55 -9.93 5.30
CA ALA A 70 -0.29 -10.26 4.64
C ALA A 70 0.44 -11.42 5.36
N LEU A 71 0.51 -11.37 6.70
CA LEU A 71 1.08 -12.46 7.50
C LEU A 71 0.29 -13.76 7.35
N ALA A 72 -1.04 -13.70 7.31
CA ALA A 72 -1.87 -14.87 7.08
C ALA A 72 -1.64 -15.49 5.69
N HIS A 73 -1.55 -14.67 4.65
CA HIS A 73 -1.23 -15.13 3.29
C HIS A 73 0.13 -15.83 3.25
N ARG A 74 1.17 -15.19 3.80
CA ARG A 74 2.52 -15.74 3.92
C ARG A 74 2.52 -17.10 4.62
N ARG A 75 1.88 -17.22 5.79
CA ARG A 75 1.76 -18.50 6.50
C ARG A 75 1.14 -19.57 5.62
N GLY A 76 0.10 -19.21 4.85
CA GLY A 76 -0.52 -20.10 3.87
C GLY A 76 0.45 -20.56 2.77
N VAL A 77 1.26 -19.66 2.21
CA VAL A 77 2.27 -20.00 1.20
C VAL A 77 3.31 -20.96 1.76
N ILE A 78 3.89 -20.64 2.93
CA ILE A 78 4.90 -21.46 3.61
C ILE A 78 4.36 -22.88 3.87
N ALA A 79 3.13 -22.98 4.40
CA ALA A 79 2.49 -24.26 4.69
C ALA A 79 2.24 -25.08 3.40
N ARG A 80 1.73 -24.47 2.33
CA ARG A 80 1.49 -25.15 1.04
C ARG A 80 2.79 -25.68 0.42
N ARG A 81 3.89 -24.94 0.57
CA ARG A 81 5.19 -25.30 0.01
C ARG A 81 6.03 -26.20 0.92
N GLY A 82 5.60 -26.44 2.16
CA GLY A 82 6.38 -27.17 3.15
C GLY A 82 7.72 -26.50 3.47
N GLN A 83 7.81 -25.17 3.33
CA GLN A 83 9.03 -24.42 3.58
C GLN A 83 9.26 -24.24 5.08
N PRO A 84 10.52 -24.28 5.55
CA PRO A 84 10.81 -23.94 6.93
C PRO A 84 10.62 -22.44 7.17
N GLU A 85 9.96 -22.10 8.27
CA GLU A 85 9.84 -20.71 8.68
C GLU A 85 11.19 -20.19 9.22
N GLN A 86 11.61 -19.02 8.74
CA GLN A 86 12.86 -18.40 9.18
C GLN A 86 12.75 -18.00 10.66
N LEU A 87 13.75 -18.36 11.48
CA LEU A 87 13.71 -18.11 12.93
C LEU A 87 13.75 -16.61 13.26
N ARG A 88 14.55 -15.83 12.52
CA ARG A 88 14.80 -14.41 12.80
C ARG A 88 13.78 -13.51 12.08
N PRO A 89 13.09 -12.60 12.79
CA PRO A 89 12.13 -11.67 12.18
C PRO A 89 12.71 -10.81 11.05
N GLU A 90 14.01 -10.49 11.11
CA GLU A 90 14.71 -9.69 10.10
C GLU A 90 14.89 -10.45 8.78
N ASN A 91 14.73 -11.77 8.81
CA ASN A 91 14.80 -12.64 7.64
C ASN A 91 13.42 -13.11 7.17
N ARG A 92 12.36 -12.83 7.94
CA ARG A 92 11.00 -13.24 7.62
C ARG A 92 10.36 -12.23 6.69
N PHE A 93 10.47 -12.47 5.39
CA PHE A 93 9.79 -11.66 4.40
C PHE A 93 8.27 -11.76 4.54
N VAL A 94 7.60 -10.62 4.59
CA VAL A 94 6.14 -10.50 4.78
C VAL A 94 5.40 -10.83 3.49
N PHE A 95 5.89 -10.32 2.36
CA PHE A 95 5.29 -10.52 1.05
C PHE A 95 6.06 -11.60 0.28
N LEU A 96 5.40 -12.72 0.04
CA LEU A 96 5.94 -13.84 -0.76
C LEU A 96 5.15 -13.98 -2.05
N SER A 97 5.80 -14.48 -3.10
CA SER A 97 5.12 -15.02 -4.27
C SER A 97 4.49 -16.37 -3.94
N GLU A 98 3.66 -16.90 -4.84
CA GLU A 98 3.10 -18.26 -4.69
C GLU A 98 4.18 -19.35 -4.66
N ASP A 99 5.39 -19.06 -5.14
CA ASP A 99 6.55 -19.97 -5.08
C ASP A 99 7.28 -19.93 -3.73
N GLY A 100 6.86 -19.06 -2.81
CA GLY A 100 7.48 -18.90 -1.48
C GLY A 100 8.71 -18.01 -1.46
N GLU A 101 9.09 -17.46 -2.61
CA GLU A 101 10.18 -16.49 -2.71
C GLU A 101 9.71 -15.07 -2.35
N PRO A 102 10.61 -14.21 -1.84
CA PRO A 102 10.28 -12.81 -1.58
C PRO A 102 9.70 -12.12 -2.82
N LEU A 103 8.60 -11.39 -2.65
CA LEU A 103 7.96 -10.70 -3.75
C LEU A 103 8.89 -9.61 -4.32
N THR A 104 9.16 -9.69 -5.62
CA THR A 104 9.98 -8.69 -6.32
C THR A 104 9.13 -7.48 -6.71
N LYS A 105 9.80 -6.37 -7.10
CA LYS A 105 9.10 -5.20 -7.63
C LYS A 105 8.26 -5.55 -8.85
N ASP A 106 8.85 -6.23 -9.83
CA ASP A 106 8.15 -6.59 -11.06
C ASP A 106 7.01 -7.58 -10.79
N GLY A 107 7.19 -8.47 -9.80
CA GLY A 107 6.15 -9.36 -9.31
C GLY A 107 4.98 -8.62 -8.69
N LEU A 108 5.26 -7.58 -7.89
CA LEU A 108 4.24 -6.71 -7.30
C LEU A 108 3.50 -5.90 -8.37
N ASP A 109 4.23 -5.28 -9.31
CA ASP A 109 3.65 -4.51 -10.40
C ASP A 109 2.73 -5.41 -11.26
N SER A 110 3.16 -6.65 -11.54
CA SER A 110 2.34 -7.64 -12.24
C SER A 110 1.12 -8.09 -11.44
N ALA A 111 1.29 -8.32 -10.14
CA ALA A 111 0.19 -8.72 -9.26
C ALA A 111 -0.87 -7.62 -9.14
N TRP A 112 -0.46 -6.35 -9.18
CA TRP A 112 -1.33 -5.17 -9.16
C TRP A 112 -2.14 -4.99 -10.46
N GLN A 113 -1.53 -5.25 -11.61
CA GLN A 113 -2.23 -5.11 -12.89
C GLN A 113 -3.43 -6.06 -13.03
N ARG A 114 -3.36 -7.25 -12.41
CA ARG A 114 -4.41 -8.28 -12.49
C ARG A 114 -5.77 -7.80 -11.94
N PRO A 115 -5.88 -7.29 -10.69
CA PRO A 115 -7.14 -6.76 -10.18
C PRO A 115 -7.62 -5.52 -10.93
N ILE A 116 -6.72 -4.65 -11.39
CA ILE A 116 -7.09 -3.47 -12.21
C ILE A 116 -7.77 -3.90 -13.52
N LEU A 117 -7.17 -4.86 -14.24
CA LEU A 117 -7.76 -5.42 -15.47
C LEU A 117 -9.14 -6.04 -15.21
N LYS A 118 -9.28 -6.80 -14.11
CA LYS A 118 -10.58 -7.38 -13.72
C LYS A 118 -11.61 -6.32 -13.34
N ALA A 119 -11.19 -5.21 -12.74
CA ALA A 119 -12.08 -4.10 -12.40
C ALA A 119 -12.64 -3.43 -13.66
N ILE A 120 -11.81 -3.29 -14.71
CA ILE A 120 -12.23 -2.76 -16.02
C ILE A 120 -13.18 -3.73 -16.71
N GLU A 121 -12.82 -5.01 -16.76
CA GLU A 121 -13.68 -6.06 -17.34
C GLU A 121 -15.06 -6.11 -16.66
N ALA A 122 -15.09 -5.92 -15.34
CA ALA A 122 -16.32 -5.85 -14.56
C ALA A 122 -17.05 -4.50 -14.63
N GLY A 123 -16.51 -3.50 -15.36
CA GLY A 123 -17.10 -2.16 -15.49
C GLY A 123 -17.11 -1.34 -14.20
N VAL A 124 -16.27 -1.69 -13.20
CA VAL A 124 -16.13 -0.93 -11.95
C VAL A 124 -15.38 0.37 -12.18
N ILE A 125 -14.40 0.35 -13.10
CA ILE A 125 -13.63 1.51 -13.56
C ILE A 125 -13.53 1.45 -15.09
N THR A 126 -13.34 2.60 -15.74
CA THR A 126 -12.99 2.65 -17.18
C THR A 126 -11.48 2.53 -17.38
N GLU A 127 -11.04 2.38 -18.64
CA GLU A 127 -9.60 2.36 -18.96
C GLU A 127 -8.90 3.68 -18.60
N GLU A 128 -9.59 4.80 -18.71
CA GLU A 128 -9.10 6.13 -18.37
C GLU A 128 -9.02 6.35 -16.85
N GLN A 129 -9.78 5.59 -16.08
CA GLN A 129 -9.79 5.62 -14.62
C GLN A 129 -8.77 4.68 -13.98
N ARG A 130 -7.90 4.05 -14.79
CA ARG A 130 -6.82 3.20 -14.29
C ARG A 130 -5.83 4.00 -13.47
N PHE A 131 -5.32 3.36 -12.42
CA PHE A 131 -4.32 3.95 -11.53
C PHE A 131 -3.24 2.92 -11.18
N SER A 132 -2.03 3.44 -10.96
CA SER A 132 -0.87 2.66 -10.55
C SER A 132 -0.65 2.74 -9.03
N LEU A 133 0.20 1.86 -8.51
CA LEU A 133 0.70 1.97 -7.13
C LEU A 133 1.35 3.34 -6.82
N HIS A 134 1.87 4.03 -7.84
CA HIS A 134 2.41 5.38 -7.67
C HIS A 134 1.32 6.44 -7.50
N ASP A 135 0.16 6.25 -8.11
CA ASP A 135 -0.96 7.20 -8.01
C ASP A 135 -1.60 7.11 -6.61
N LEU A 136 -1.65 5.91 -6.03
CA LEU A 136 -2.06 5.69 -4.64
C LEU A 136 -1.17 6.41 -3.63
N LYS A 137 0.14 6.41 -3.91
CA LYS A 137 1.09 7.21 -3.14
C LYS A 137 0.79 8.70 -3.24
N ARG A 138 0.46 9.21 -4.42
CA ARG A 138 0.13 10.63 -4.60
C ARG A 138 -1.17 11.00 -3.89
N GLU A 139 -2.18 10.14 -3.95
CA GLU A 139 -3.46 10.33 -3.27
C GLU A 139 -3.26 10.44 -1.76
N GLY A 140 -2.55 9.50 -1.14
CA GLY A 140 -2.34 9.57 0.32
C GLY A 140 -1.49 10.77 0.77
N VAL A 141 -0.54 11.25 -0.05
CA VAL A 141 0.16 12.52 0.24
C VAL A 141 -0.80 13.71 0.14
N THR A 142 -1.64 13.73 -0.89
CA THR A 142 -2.59 14.81 -1.15
C THR A 142 -3.66 14.90 -0.05
N ASP A 143 -4.18 13.75 0.38
CA ASP A 143 -5.25 13.60 1.38
C ASP A 143 -4.80 13.79 2.82
N THR A 144 -3.48 13.76 3.07
CA THR A 144 -2.95 14.04 4.41
C THR A 144 -3.34 15.47 4.81
N LYS A 145 -4.17 15.59 5.83
CA LYS A 145 -4.59 16.90 6.36
C LYS A 145 -3.43 17.57 7.08
N GLY A 146 -3.36 18.89 6.99
CA GLY A 146 -2.37 19.69 7.70
C GLY A 146 -1.54 20.56 6.78
N THR A 147 -0.43 21.06 7.31
CA THR A 147 0.52 21.89 6.58
C THR A 147 1.32 21.07 5.58
N LYS A 148 1.98 21.74 4.64
CA LYS A 148 2.95 21.09 3.73
C LYS A 148 4.01 20.28 4.49
N ARG A 149 4.38 20.73 5.70
CA ARG A 149 5.33 20.02 6.58
C ARG A 149 4.74 18.73 7.13
N ASP A 150 3.49 18.75 7.57
CA ASP A 150 2.81 17.55 8.08
C ASP A 150 2.65 16.49 6.98
N LYS A 151 2.27 16.92 5.77
CA LYS A 151 2.25 16.05 4.58
C LYS A 151 3.63 15.50 4.25
N GLN A 152 4.66 16.33 4.36
CA GLN A 152 6.03 15.93 4.07
C GLN A 152 6.54 14.86 5.06
N ASP A 153 6.29 15.04 6.35
CA ASP A 153 6.70 14.09 7.39
C ASP A 153 5.92 12.77 7.28
N ALA A 154 4.61 12.82 6.99
CA ALA A 154 3.78 11.64 6.74
C ALA A 154 4.22 10.86 5.48
N ALA A 155 4.51 11.57 4.39
CA ALA A 155 5.02 10.99 3.14
C ALA A 155 6.49 10.56 3.22
N GLY A 156 7.19 11.04 4.26
CA GLY A 156 8.64 10.94 4.43
C GLY A 156 9.43 11.64 3.31
N LEU A 157 8.85 12.55 2.51
CA LEU A 157 9.47 13.11 1.32
C LEU A 157 10.45 14.26 1.64
N THR A 158 11.37 14.55 0.73
CA THR A 158 12.13 15.80 0.77
C THR A 158 11.30 16.94 0.18
N GLU A 159 11.63 18.17 0.55
CA GLU A 159 10.89 19.36 0.12
C GLU A 159 10.79 19.51 -1.41
N PRO A 160 11.85 19.22 -2.21
CA PRO A 160 11.73 19.24 -3.66
C PRO A 160 10.80 18.15 -4.21
N MET A 161 10.72 16.99 -3.55
CA MET A 161 9.84 15.90 -3.96
C MET A 161 8.37 16.21 -3.67
N MET A 162 8.06 17.06 -2.70
CA MET A 162 6.67 17.45 -2.40
C MET A 162 5.97 18.04 -3.62
N ASN A 163 6.68 18.82 -4.45
CA ASN A 163 6.07 19.44 -5.63
C ASN A 163 5.70 18.44 -6.75
N VAL A 164 6.20 17.19 -6.69
CA VAL A 164 5.88 16.12 -7.66
C VAL A 164 4.73 15.24 -7.18
N TYR A 165 4.50 15.19 -5.86
CA TYR A 165 3.57 14.25 -5.23
C TYR A 165 2.35 14.93 -4.59
N ASP A 166 2.48 16.18 -4.13
CA ASP A 166 1.37 16.96 -3.59
C ASP A 166 0.72 17.76 -4.72
N LEU A 167 -0.43 17.28 -5.20
CA LEU A 167 -1.22 17.95 -6.24
C LEU A 167 -2.30 18.86 -5.63
N SER A 168 -2.25 19.13 -4.33
CA SER A 168 -3.23 20.02 -3.70
C SER A 168 -3.16 21.44 -4.27
N VAL A 169 -4.32 21.98 -4.61
CA VAL A 169 -4.47 23.38 -5.02
C VAL A 169 -4.70 24.22 -3.76
N PRO A 170 -3.81 25.17 -3.44
CA PRO A 170 -3.94 25.95 -2.21
C PRO A 170 -5.13 26.90 -2.29
N LEU A 171 -6.05 26.77 -1.34
CA LEU A 171 -7.08 27.77 -1.06
C LEU A 171 -6.45 28.92 -0.29
N VAL A 172 -6.20 30.03 -0.97
CA VAL A 172 -5.72 31.27 -0.35
C VAL A 172 -6.90 32.15 0.03
N LYS A 173 -6.89 32.64 1.28
CA LYS A 173 -7.83 33.69 1.70
C LYS A 173 -7.54 34.97 0.91
N PRO A 174 -8.57 35.68 0.42
CA PRO A 174 -8.36 36.99 -0.18
C PRO A 174 -7.75 37.95 0.84
N ALA A 175 -6.90 38.88 0.38
CA ALA A 175 -6.14 39.80 1.24
C ALA A 175 -7.05 40.66 2.14
N ASP A 176 -8.31 40.83 1.75
CA ASP A 176 -9.30 41.66 2.44
C ASP A 176 -10.15 40.89 3.46
N ALA A 177 -9.96 39.58 3.60
CA ALA A 177 -10.67 38.77 4.58
C ALA A 177 -10.03 38.96 5.97
N THR A 178 -10.51 39.98 6.70
CA THR A 178 -10.24 40.20 8.13
C THR A 178 -11.15 39.31 8.98
#